data_AF-A0A556RK53-F1
#
_entry.id   AF-A0A556RK53-F1
#
_cell.length_a   1.000
_cell.length_b   1.000
_cell.length_c   1.000
_cell.angle_alpha   90.00
_cell.angle_beta   90.00
_cell.angle_gamma   90.00
#
_symmetry.space_group_name_H-M   'P 1'
#
loop_
_entity.id
_entity.type
_entity.pdbx_description
1 polymer ?
#
loop_
_entity_poly.entity_id
_entity_poly.type
_entity_poly.pdbx_seq_one_letter_code
_entity_poly.pdbx_strand_id
1 'polypeptide(L)'
;MHTIQTTSDDVLEQSLSLYDMNLRLTLRYNSFFRGYQFDLFDIDKDCYITKNKGLSVGSPSLIEFNLPFVLVLIDKSGRGVNSISKEDFNDRMQIVIMSKDEWRASIRQRSQTQNR
;
A
#
# COMPACT_ATOMS: atom_id res chain seq x y z
N MET A 1 -4.23 -10.52 5.50
CA MET A 1 -3.96 -9.70 4.28
C MET A 1 -5.25 -9.33 3.54
N HIS A 2 -5.44 -8.05 3.21
CA HIS A 2 -6.55 -7.49 2.43
C HIS A 2 -6.01 -6.78 1.18
N THR A 3 -6.62 -6.99 0.02
CA THR A 3 -6.15 -6.42 -1.25
C THR A 3 -7.01 -5.23 -1.64
N ILE A 4 -6.37 -4.11 -1.95
CA ILE A 4 -7.01 -2.93 -2.50
C ILE A 4 -7.07 -3.07 -4.01
N GLN A 5 -8.28 -3.04 -4.57
CA GLN A 5 -8.47 -3.07 -6.01
C GLN A 5 -8.04 -1.72 -6.59
N THR A 6 -7.12 -1.72 -7.55
CA THR A 6 -6.70 -0.51 -8.25
C THR A 6 -7.56 -0.32 -9.49
N THR A 7 -7.74 0.93 -9.93
CA THR A 7 -8.45 1.28 -11.16
C THR A 7 -7.57 2.15 -12.03
N SER A 8 -7.99 2.39 -13.27
CA SER A 8 -7.34 3.33 -14.18
C SER A 8 -7.62 4.79 -13.88
N ASP A 9 -8.27 5.11 -12.77
CA ASP A 9 -8.64 6.47 -12.41
C ASP A 9 -7.43 7.21 -11.81
N ASP A 10 -7.37 8.53 -12.00
CA ASP A 10 -6.28 9.35 -11.41
C ASP A 10 -6.38 9.43 -9.89
N VAL A 11 -7.61 9.33 -9.38
CA VAL A 11 -7.94 9.32 -7.96
C VAL A 11 -8.88 8.16 -7.72
N LEU A 12 -8.52 7.32 -6.74
CA LEU A 12 -9.33 6.20 -6.30
C LEU A 12 -9.60 6.36 -4.81
N GLU A 13 -10.86 6.36 -4.42
CA GLU A 13 -11.29 6.42 -3.03
C GLU A 13 -12.02 5.14 -2.66
N GLN A 14 -11.62 4.53 -1.54
CA GLN A 14 -12.25 3.32 -1.01
C GLN A 14 -12.40 3.41 0.50
N SER A 15 -13.59 3.12 0.98
CA SER A 15 -13.86 2.93 2.41
C SER A 15 -13.72 1.45 2.76
N LEU A 16 -13.06 1.16 3.88
CA LEU A 16 -12.82 -0.19 4.37
C LEU A 16 -12.97 -0.24 5.89
N SER A 17 -13.60 -1.31 6.38
CA SER A 17 -13.67 -1.61 7.80
C SER A 17 -12.67 -2.71 8.13
N LEU A 18 -11.65 -2.40 8.93
CA LEU A 18 -10.52 -3.28 9.18
C LEU A 18 -9.89 -2.98 10.55
N TYR A 19 -9.55 -4.02 11.31
CA TYR A 19 -8.96 -3.90 12.66
C TYR A 19 -9.77 -3.00 13.60
N ASP A 20 -11.10 -3.16 13.58
CA ASP A 20 -12.05 -2.35 14.36
C ASP A 20 -11.98 -0.83 14.07
N MET A 21 -11.53 -0.48 12.86
CA MET A 21 -11.49 0.90 12.36
C MET A 21 -12.28 1.02 11.06
N ASN A 22 -13.04 2.11 10.92
CA ASN A 22 -13.59 2.54 9.64
C ASN A 22 -12.63 3.53 9.00
N LEU A 23 -12.03 3.12 7.89
CA LEU A 23 -10.98 3.88 7.22
C LEU A 23 -11.43 4.27 5.82
N ARG A 24 -10.95 5.41 5.37
CA ARG A 24 -11.03 5.83 3.97
C ARG A 24 -9.62 6.02 3.43
N LEU A 25 -9.32 5.25 2.38
CA LEU A 25 -8.08 5.32 1.63
C LEU A 25 -8.33 6.10 0.35
N THR A 26 -7.59 7.18 0.13
CA THR A 26 -7.60 7.93 -1.13
C THR A 26 -6.24 7.78 -1.79
N LEU A 27 -6.20 7.06 -2.92
CA LEU A 27 -5.02 6.85 -3.75
C LEU A 27 -4.97 7.87 -4.87
N ARG A 28 -3.78 8.41 -5.15
CA ARG A 28 -3.55 9.34 -6.25
C ARG A 28 -2.28 9.00 -6.98
N TYR A 29 -2.37 8.89 -8.31
CA TYR A 29 -1.17 8.79 -9.14
C TYR A 29 -0.50 10.15 -9.26
N ASN A 30 0.78 10.23 -8.91
CA ASN A 30 1.60 11.39 -9.12
C ASN A 30 2.46 11.19 -10.38
N SER A 31 2.12 11.90 -11.46
CA SER A 31 2.81 11.79 -12.75
C SER A 31 4.22 12.34 -12.75
N PHE A 32 4.52 13.31 -11.88
CA PHE A 32 5.87 13.90 -11.76
C PHE A 32 6.84 12.92 -11.10
N PHE A 33 6.44 12.30 -9.98
CA PHE A 33 7.24 11.28 -9.30
C PHE A 33 7.07 9.88 -9.87
N ARG A 34 6.15 9.69 -10.83
CA ARG A 34 5.76 8.40 -11.43
C ARG A 34 5.43 7.35 -10.38
N GLY A 35 4.68 7.74 -9.35
CA GLY A 35 4.38 6.88 -8.21
C GLY A 35 3.06 7.24 -7.54
N TYR A 36 2.55 6.35 -6.69
CA TYR A 36 1.34 6.64 -5.94
C TYR A 36 1.63 7.35 -4.64
N GLN A 37 0.73 8.26 -4.31
CA GLN A 37 0.59 8.82 -2.98
C GLN A 37 -0.78 8.46 -2.44
N PHE A 38 -0.90 8.44 -1.12
CA PHE A 38 -2.18 8.18 -0.49
C PHE A 38 -2.43 9.08 0.72
N ASP A 39 -3.71 9.29 0.97
CA ASP A 39 -4.21 9.73 2.26
C ASP A 39 -4.89 8.56 2.95
N LEU A 40 -4.77 8.54 4.27
CA LEU A 40 -5.53 7.63 5.11
C LEU A 40 -6.30 8.43 6.14
N PHE A 41 -7.62 8.26 6.15
CA PHE A 41 -8.55 8.98 7.00
C PHE A 41 -9.27 8.00 7.92
N ASP A 42 -9.31 8.30 9.22
CA ASP A 42 -10.08 7.59 10.23
C ASP A 42 -11.48 8.21 10.27
N ILE A 43 -12.47 7.45 9.79
CA ILE A 43 -13.87 7.92 9.68
C ILE A 43 -14.47 8.05 11.08
N ASP A 44 -14.15 7.13 12.00
CA ASP A 44 -14.72 7.11 13.34
C ASP A 44 -14.28 8.33 14.17
N LYS A 45 -13.06 8.81 13.91
CA LYS A 45 -12.47 9.98 14.60
C LYS A 45 -12.52 11.27 13.80
N ASP A 46 -13.08 11.23 12.59
CA ASP A 46 -13.14 12.34 11.64
C ASP A 46 -11.77 13.05 11.44
N CYS A 47 -10.69 12.27 11.29
CA CYS A 47 -9.35 12.84 11.21
C CYS A 47 -8.42 12.11 10.23
N TYR A 48 -7.47 12.84 9.67
CA TYR A 48 -6.43 12.24 8.84
C TYR A 48 -5.36 11.59 9.71
N ILE A 49 -5.11 10.32 9.47
CA ILE A 49 -3.94 9.61 10.00
C ILE A 49 -2.69 10.10 9.27
N THR A 50 -2.74 10.17 7.94
CA THR A 50 -1.66 10.70 7.12
C THR A 50 -2.17 11.27 5.81
N LYS A 51 -1.39 12.16 5.20
CA LYS A 51 -1.67 12.78 3.91
C LYS A 51 -0.47 12.73 2.98
N ASN A 52 -0.72 12.58 1.68
CA ASN A 52 0.28 12.59 0.61
C ASN A 52 1.47 11.65 0.84
N LYS A 53 1.27 10.55 1.56
CA LYS A 53 2.35 9.61 1.86
C LYS A 53 2.67 8.80 0.61
N GLY A 54 3.95 8.71 0.25
CA GLY A 54 4.39 7.96 -0.91
C GLY A 54 4.31 6.45 -0.72
N LEU A 55 4.04 5.73 -1.80
CA LEU A 55 4.10 4.27 -1.87
C LEU A 55 5.24 3.82 -2.77
N SER A 56 6.02 2.86 -2.30
CA SER A 56 7.08 2.21 -3.06
C SER A 56 7.00 0.70 -2.94
N VAL A 57 7.40 0.01 -3.99
CA VAL A 57 7.38 -1.46 -4.06
C VAL A 57 8.22 -2.07 -2.95
N GLY A 58 7.63 -3.02 -2.22
CA GLY A 58 8.29 -3.77 -1.16
C GLY A 58 8.50 -3.01 0.16
N SER A 59 8.23 -1.71 0.20
CA SER A 59 8.37 -0.90 1.42
C SER A 59 7.08 -0.91 2.26
N PRO A 60 7.16 -1.10 3.59
CA PRO A 60 6.01 -1.04 4.48
C PRO A 60 5.62 0.40 4.80
N SER A 61 4.66 0.96 4.06
CA SER A 61 4.09 2.23 4.46
C SER A 61 3.31 2.06 5.78
N LEU A 62 3.36 3.08 6.63
CA LEU A 62 2.72 3.14 7.94
C LEU A 62 3.42 2.33 9.05
N ILE A 63 4.61 1.77 8.79
CA ILE A 63 5.35 0.99 9.80
C ILE A 63 5.63 1.79 11.07
N GLU A 64 5.87 3.09 10.94
CA GLU A 64 6.17 4.06 11.98
C GLU A 64 4.92 4.54 12.75
N PHE A 65 3.73 4.30 12.22
CA PHE A 65 2.48 4.74 12.84
C PHE A 65 2.04 3.73 13.90
N ASN A 66 1.32 4.20 14.92
CA ASN A 66 0.70 3.32 15.91
C ASN A 66 -0.59 2.67 15.36
N LEU A 67 -0.42 1.85 14.32
CA LEU A 67 -1.45 1.06 13.66
C LEU A 67 -1.08 -0.43 13.67
N PRO A 68 -2.06 -1.35 13.66
CA PRO A 68 -1.80 -2.79 13.66
C PRO A 68 -1.36 -3.33 12.29
N PHE A 69 -1.34 -2.49 11.25
CA PHE A 69 -1.09 -2.88 9.87
C PHE A 69 -0.12 -1.95 9.14
N VAL A 70 0.28 -2.38 7.96
CA VAL A 70 1.05 -1.62 6.97
C VAL A 70 0.33 -1.65 5.62
N LEU A 71 0.58 -0.64 4.79
CA LEU A 71 0.24 -0.64 3.37
C LEU A 71 1.49 -1.02 2.58
N VAL A 72 1.40 -2.00 1.69
CA VAL A 72 2.53 -2.45 0.87
C VAL A 72 2.12 -2.43 -0.60
N LEU A 73 2.98 -1.85 -1.42
CA LEU A 73 2.89 -1.97 -2.87
C LEU A 73 3.67 -3.21 -3.32
N ILE A 74 3.00 -4.09 -4.05
CA ILE A 74 3.56 -5.34 -4.58
C ILE A 74 3.64 -5.23 -6.10
N ASP A 75 4.80 -5.58 -6.64
CA ASP A 75 4.99 -5.80 -8.07
C ASP A 75 4.71 -7.26 -8.42
N LYS A 76 3.57 -7.52 -9.06
CA LYS A 76 3.14 -8.88 -9.45
C LYS A 76 4.02 -9.50 -10.52
N SER A 77 4.84 -8.72 -11.24
CA SER A 77 5.78 -9.30 -12.22
C SER A 77 7.02 -9.93 -11.57
N GLY A 78 7.20 -9.76 -10.25
CA GLY A 78 8.34 -10.31 -9.51
C GLY A 78 9.67 -9.58 -9.70
N ARG A 79 9.68 -8.41 -10.37
CA ARG A 79 10.91 -7.63 -10.59
C ARG A 79 11.27 -6.78 -9.38
N GLY A 80 10.29 -6.44 -8.55
CA GLY A 80 10.49 -5.68 -7.32
C GLY A 80 10.77 -4.19 -7.57
N VAL A 81 10.35 -3.67 -8.73
CA VAL A 81 10.62 -2.29 -9.15
C VAL A 81 9.34 -1.47 -9.23
N ASN A 82 9.41 -0.18 -8.89
CA ASN A 82 8.30 0.74 -9.03
C ASN A 82 7.76 0.80 -10.46
N SER A 83 6.50 1.23 -10.59
CA SER A 83 5.91 1.52 -11.89
C SER A 83 6.61 2.70 -12.53
N ILE A 84 6.70 2.72 -13.87
CA ILE A 84 7.22 3.87 -14.63
C ILE A 84 6.11 4.60 -15.40
N SER A 85 4.91 4.03 -15.46
CA SER A 85 3.73 4.60 -16.14
C SER A 85 2.44 4.26 -15.38
N LYS A 86 1.32 4.82 -15.83
CA LYS A 86 0.00 4.54 -15.27
C LYS A 86 -0.51 3.15 -15.72
N GLU A 87 -0.19 2.76 -16.94
CA GLU A 87 -0.53 1.46 -17.53
C GLU A 87 0.19 0.32 -16.80
N ASP A 88 1.52 0.45 -16.61
CA ASP A 88 2.30 -0.51 -15.83
C ASP A 88 1.69 -0.72 -14.45
N PHE A 89 1.19 0.36 -13.84
CA PHE A 89 0.60 0.29 -12.51
C PHE A 89 -0.66 -0.56 -12.51
N ASN A 90 -1.59 -0.31 -13.42
CA ASN A 90 -2.84 -1.05 -13.50
C ASN A 90 -2.62 -2.53 -13.79
N ASP A 91 -1.63 -2.84 -14.63
CA ASP A 91 -1.37 -4.20 -15.06
C ASP A 91 -0.67 -5.02 -13.97
N ARG A 92 0.42 -4.49 -13.41
CA ARG A 92 1.34 -5.28 -12.57
C ARG A 92 1.36 -4.89 -11.09
N MET A 93 0.85 -3.74 -10.70
CA MET A 93 0.90 -3.34 -9.29
C MET A 93 -0.32 -3.86 -8.51
N GLN A 94 -0.09 -4.13 -7.24
CA GLN A 94 -1.15 -4.47 -6.29
C GLN A 94 -0.85 -3.83 -4.96
N ILE A 95 -1.86 -3.16 -4.39
CA ILE A 95 -1.75 -2.61 -3.04
C ILE A 95 -2.38 -3.61 -2.08
N VAL A 96 -1.66 -3.93 -1.01
CA VAL A 96 -2.16 -4.81 0.05
C VAL A 96 -2.04 -4.14 1.41
N ILE A 97 -3.03 -4.38 2.24
CA ILE A 97 -2.99 -4.13 3.68
C ILE A 97 -2.70 -5.45 4.37
N MET A 98 -1.70 -5.48 5.23
CA MET A 98 -1.39 -6.66 6.03
C MET A 98 -0.96 -6.25 7.43
N SER A 99 -1.11 -7.16 8.39
CA SER A 99 -0.67 -6.89 9.76
C SER A 99 0.85 -6.70 9.78
N LYS A 100 1.34 -5.95 10.76
CA LYS A 100 2.80 -5.77 10.93
C LYS A 100 3.52 -7.10 11.13
N ASP A 101 2.86 -8.08 11.75
CA ASP A 101 3.44 -9.40 11.99
C ASP A 101 3.45 -10.27 10.73
N GLU A 102 2.38 -10.23 9.91
CA GLU A 102 2.36 -10.83 8.57
C GLU A 102 3.52 -10.28 7.71
N TRP A 103 3.69 -8.96 7.70
CA TRP A 103 4.77 -8.32 6.96
C TRP A 103 6.16 -8.75 7.47
N ARG A 104 6.41 -8.71 8.78
CA ARG A 104 7.68 -9.16 9.37
C ARG A 104 8.00 -10.62 9.04
N ALA A 105 7.00 -11.49 9.08
CA ALA A 105 7.16 -12.89 8.72
C ALA A 105 7.57 -13.05 7.24
N SER A 106 6.96 -12.26 6.34
CA SER A 106 7.27 -12.31 4.90
C SER A 106 8.73 -11.96 4.57
N ILE A 107 9.34 -11.02 5.31
CA ILE A 107 10.75 -10.64 5.11
C ILE A 107 11.68 -11.76 5.58
N ARG A 108 11.37 -12.38 6.73
CA ARG A 108 12.19 -13.48 7.27
C ARG A 108 12.22 -14.67 6.32
N GLN A 109 11.07 -15.03 5.75
CA GLN A 109 11.00 -16.12 4.78
C GLN A 109 11.83 -15.84 3.52
N ARG A 110 11.72 -14.64 2.93
CA ARG A 110 12.53 -14.25 1.75
C ARG A 110 14.04 -14.32 2.03
N SER A 111 14.46 -13.88 3.21
CA SER A 111 15.87 -13.91 3.61
C SER A 111 16.42 -15.34 3.77
N GLN A 112 15.56 -16.32 4.09
CA GLN A 112 15.94 -17.73 4.18
C GLN A 112 16.00 -18.42 2.82
N THR A 113 15.16 -18.01 1.85
CA THR A 113 15.15 -18.56 0.49
C THR A 113 16.33 -18.08 -0.36
N GLN A 114 16.87 -16.89 -0.11
CA GLN A 114 18.05 -16.36 -0.83
C GLN A 114 19.39 -16.96 -0.38
N ASN A 115 19.44 -17.68 0.75
CA ASN A 115 20.64 -18.30 1.29
C ASN A 115 20.71 -19.82 1.02
N ARG A 116 19.95 -20.33 0.04
CA ARG A 116 19.96 -21.71 -0.43
C ARG A 116 20.18 -21.73 -1.93
#